data_AF-A0A7H4MHP3-F1
#
_entry.id   AF-A0A7H4MHP3-F1
#
_cell.length_a   1.000
_cell.length_b   1.000
_cell.length_c   1.000
_cell.angle_alpha   90.00
_cell.angle_beta   90.00
_cell.angle_gamma   90.00
#
_symmetry.space_group_name_H-M   'P 1'
#
loop_
_entity.id
_entity.type
_entity.pdbx_description
1 polymer ?
#
loop_
_entity_poly.entity_id
_entity_poly.type
_entity_poly.pdbx_seq_one_letter_code
_entity_poly.pdbx_strand_id
1 'polypeptide(L)'
;MFKKQILTIERLDTSKLKFKPVSLNVDSLISDCILNDKYIGDYLKNQKNIAFEINEHFHEFNTKCSMVDLKCLSKLCPVWLDDFGSGLTSLTIIDMFNFECIKIDKDYFWEIQSESEFFNVINKVKSYCNFVIVEGVETIEQKKIKYILLLIALAREGCG
;
A
#
# COMPACT_ATOMS: atom_id res chain seq x y z
N MET A 1 0.10 2.67 18.43
CA MET A 1 0.89 2.83 17.19
C MET A 1 0.28 3.89 16.27
N PHE A 2 -1.03 3.80 15.98
CA PHE A 2 -1.79 4.75 15.13
C PHE A 2 -1.65 6.25 15.49
N LYS A 3 -1.86 6.65 16.77
CA LYS A 3 -1.69 8.04 17.19
C LYS A 3 -0.29 8.60 16.91
N LYS A 4 0.75 7.75 16.96
CA LYS A 4 2.12 8.14 16.63
C LYS A 4 2.28 8.40 15.12
N GLN A 5 1.62 7.60 14.27
CA GLN A 5 1.62 7.83 12.82
C GLN A 5 0.88 9.13 12.45
N ILE A 6 -0.30 9.39 13.02
CA ILE A 6 -1.04 10.64 12.80
C ILE A 6 -0.23 11.85 13.27
N LEU A 7 0.35 11.81 14.48
CA LEU A 7 1.20 12.89 14.98
C LEU A 7 2.46 13.10 14.12
N THR A 8 3.01 12.04 13.53
CA THR A 8 4.10 12.17 12.55
C THR A 8 3.59 12.84 11.28
N ILE A 9 2.43 12.44 10.74
CA ILE A 9 1.83 13.03 9.55
C ILE A 9 1.49 14.51 9.75
N GLU A 10 0.92 14.91 10.89
CA GLU A 10 0.65 16.31 11.22
C GLU A 10 1.94 17.16 11.28
N ARG A 11 3.07 16.53 11.59
CA ARG A 11 4.40 17.18 11.61
C ARG A 11 5.11 17.13 10.25
N LEU A 12 4.60 16.34 9.31
CA LEU A 12 5.15 16.27 7.95
C LEU A 12 4.69 17.51 7.18
N ASP A 13 5.62 18.45 7.02
CA ASP A 13 5.46 19.54 6.08
C ASP A 13 5.52 18.98 4.64
N THR A 14 4.36 18.81 4.02
CA THR A 14 4.21 18.27 2.66
C THR A 14 4.96 19.11 1.62
N SER A 15 5.24 20.39 1.90
CA SER A 15 6.07 21.24 1.05
C SER A 15 7.54 20.80 1.06
N LYS A 16 8.05 20.27 2.18
CA LYS A 16 9.42 19.73 2.29
C LYS A 16 9.57 18.38 1.61
N LEU A 17 8.49 17.61 1.54
CA LEU A 17 8.44 16.32 0.85
C LEU A 17 8.46 16.45 -0.69
N LYS A 18 8.47 17.67 -1.24
CA LYS A 18 8.42 17.94 -2.69
C LYS A 18 7.29 17.16 -3.38
N PHE A 19 6.12 17.08 -2.74
CA PHE A 19 4.94 16.35 -3.24
C PHE A 19 5.12 14.83 -3.42
N LYS A 20 6.12 14.22 -2.79
CA LYS A 20 6.23 12.76 -2.77
C LYS A 20 5.05 12.15 -2.01
N PRO A 21 4.46 11.04 -2.51
CA PRO A 21 3.44 10.31 -1.78
C PRO A 21 4.02 9.74 -0.48
N VAL A 22 3.18 9.72 0.56
CA VAL A 22 3.45 9.13 1.86
C VAL A 22 2.40 8.05 2.07
N SER A 23 2.83 6.83 2.36
CA SER A 23 1.91 5.76 2.73
C SER A 23 1.70 5.72 4.24
N LEU A 24 0.47 5.37 4.65
CA LEU A 24 0.09 5.12 6.03
C LEU A 24 -0.41 3.68 6.14
N ASN A 25 0.27 2.87 6.94
CA ASN A 25 -0.21 1.54 7.29
C ASN A 25 -1.53 1.62 8.06
N VAL A 26 -2.56 0.97 7.54
CA VAL A 26 -3.91 0.91 8.10
C VAL A 26 -4.32 -0.55 8.27
N ASP A 27 -4.31 -1.02 9.53
CA ASP A 27 -4.90 -2.32 9.88
C ASP A 27 -6.41 -2.19 10.15
N SER A 28 -7.07 -3.31 10.44
CA SER A 28 -8.52 -3.35 10.72
C SER A 28 -8.97 -2.51 11.92
N LEU A 29 -8.11 -2.30 12.93
CA LEU A 29 -8.45 -1.45 14.07
C LEU A 29 -8.32 0.03 13.70
N ILE A 30 -7.31 0.36 12.90
CA ILE A 30 -7.07 1.71 12.39
C ILE A 30 -8.19 2.11 11.42
N SER A 31 -8.62 1.22 10.53
CA SER A 31 -9.72 1.49 9.61
C SER A 31 -10.98 1.86 10.37
N ASP A 32 -11.34 1.09 11.40
CA ASP A 32 -12.49 1.37 12.25
C ASP A 32 -12.36 2.75 12.93
N CYS A 33 -11.18 3.12 13.42
CA CYS A 33 -10.93 4.44 14.00
C CYS A 33 -11.12 5.56 12.96
N ILE A 34 -10.59 5.41 11.74
CA ILE A 34 -10.70 6.41 10.67
C ILE A 34 -12.16 6.58 10.23
N LEU A 35 -12.88 5.46 10.06
CA LEU A 35 -14.24 5.46 9.52
C LEU A 35 -15.28 5.96 10.53
N ASN A 36 -15.04 5.79 11.84
CA ASN A 36 -15.95 6.24 12.89
C ASN A 36 -15.59 7.62 13.49
N ASP A 37 -14.41 8.18 13.19
CA ASP A 37 -14.02 9.52 13.62
C ASP A 37 -14.09 10.52 12.45
N LYS A 38 -15.13 11.35 12.48
CA LYS A 38 -15.36 12.37 11.45
C LYS A 38 -14.20 13.37 11.32
N TYR A 39 -13.56 13.76 12.42
CA TYR A 39 -12.47 14.73 12.39
C TYR A 39 -11.26 14.14 11.67
N ILE A 40 -10.91 12.90 11.97
CA ILE A 40 -9.81 12.18 11.31
C ILE A 40 -10.14 11.96 9.82
N GLY A 41 -11.35 11.50 9.52
CA GLY A 41 -11.79 11.28 8.14
C GLY A 41 -11.74 12.56 7.29
N ASP A 42 -12.26 13.67 7.81
CA ASP A 42 -12.24 14.98 7.13
C ASP A 42 -10.80 15.51 6.96
N TYR A 43 -9.92 15.28 7.94
CA TYR A 43 -8.50 15.65 7.82
C TYR A 43 -7.82 14.86 6.69
N LEU A 44 -7.94 13.53 6.68
CA LEU A 44 -7.29 12.65 5.69
C LEU A 44 -7.79 12.93 4.27
N LYS A 45 -9.09 13.15 4.10
CA LYS A 45 -9.70 13.51 2.80
C LYS A 45 -9.09 14.76 2.15
N ASN A 46 -8.56 15.68 2.96
CA ASN A 46 -7.93 16.91 2.47
C ASN A 46 -6.43 16.74 2.15
N GLN A 47 -5.84 15.58 2.44
CA GLN A 47 -4.43 15.29 2.17
C GLN A 47 -4.25 14.72 0.76
N LYS A 48 -3.58 15.45 -0.12
CA LYS A 48 -3.41 15.05 -1.54
C LYS A 48 -2.27 14.07 -1.81
N ASN A 49 -1.45 13.79 -0.80
CA ASN A 49 -0.23 13.00 -0.95
C ASN A 49 -0.18 11.79 -0.01
N ILE A 50 -1.30 11.41 0.61
CA ILE A 50 -1.36 10.23 1.47
C ILE A 50 -2.03 9.08 0.73
N ALA A 51 -1.46 7.89 0.85
CA ALA A 51 -2.09 6.63 0.48
C ALA A 51 -2.22 5.72 1.71
N PHE A 52 -3.25 4.89 1.77
CA PHE A 52 -3.39 3.86 2.81
C PHE A 52 -2.78 2.55 2.32
N GLU A 53 -1.82 2.01 3.08
CA GLU A 53 -1.28 0.66 2.89
C GLU A 53 -2.08 -0.32 3.74
N ILE A 54 -2.71 -1.28 3.07
CA ILE A 54 -3.49 -2.37 3.67
C ILE A 54 -2.77 -3.68 3.35
N ASN A 55 -2.43 -4.48 4.36
CA ASN A 55 -1.80 -5.78 4.12
C ASN A 55 -2.83 -6.90 3.93
N GLU A 56 -2.35 -8.08 3.55
CA GLU A 56 -3.18 -9.25 3.25
C GLU A 56 -3.99 -9.79 4.45
N HIS A 57 -3.75 -9.33 5.68
CA HIS A 57 -4.48 -9.74 6.88
C HIS A 57 -5.73 -8.89 7.16
N PHE A 58 -6.05 -7.93 6.29
CA PHE A 58 -7.21 -7.07 6.47
C PHE A 58 -8.50 -7.88 6.58
N HIS A 59 -9.34 -7.50 7.54
CA HIS A 59 -10.48 -8.32 7.95
C HIS A 59 -11.44 -8.64 6.80
N GLU A 60 -11.62 -7.72 5.83
CA GLU A 60 -12.51 -7.94 4.69
C GLU A 60 -12.02 -9.02 3.72
N PHE A 61 -10.71 -9.29 3.65
CA PHE A 61 -10.14 -10.29 2.72
C PHE A 61 -10.48 -11.74 3.09
N ASN A 62 -10.77 -11.98 4.37
CA ASN A 62 -11.16 -13.30 4.88
C ASN A 62 -12.68 -13.49 4.98
N THR A 63 -13.46 -12.48 4.60
CA THR A 63 -14.92 -12.50 4.69
C THR A 63 -15.53 -12.51 3.29
N LYS A 64 -16.72 -13.08 3.12
CA LYS A 64 -17.49 -12.98 1.86
C LYS A 64 -18.08 -11.56 1.63
N CYS A 65 -17.56 -10.54 2.32
CA CYS A 65 -18.09 -9.19 2.31
C CYS A 65 -17.66 -8.42 1.05
N SER A 66 -18.41 -7.37 0.74
CA SER A 66 -18.34 -6.60 -0.50
C SER A 66 -17.27 -5.50 -0.50
N MET A 67 -16.20 -5.64 0.30
CA MET A 67 -15.13 -4.64 0.45
C MET A 67 -15.66 -3.26 0.87
N VAL A 68 -16.57 -3.23 1.84
CA VAL A 68 -17.30 -2.02 2.26
C VAL A 68 -16.35 -1.02 2.89
N ASP A 69 -15.53 -1.46 3.84
CA ASP A 69 -14.61 -0.58 4.55
C ASP A 69 -13.53 -0.06 3.61
N LEU A 70 -12.98 -0.91 2.74
CA LEU A 70 -12.04 -0.48 1.70
C LEU A 70 -12.66 0.54 0.75
N LYS A 71 -13.93 0.35 0.35
CA LYS A 71 -14.67 1.33 -0.47
C LYS A 71 -14.95 2.64 0.26
N CYS A 72 -15.05 2.63 1.59
CA CYS A 72 -15.21 3.84 2.37
C CYS A 72 -13.87 4.56 2.53
N LEU A 73 -12.80 3.83 2.84
CA LEU A 73 -11.44 4.36 2.93
C LEU A 73 -10.96 4.97 1.61
N SER A 74 -11.29 4.34 0.47
CA SER A 74 -10.89 4.81 -0.86
C SER A 74 -11.52 6.14 -1.27
N LYS A 75 -12.55 6.60 -0.56
CA LYS A 75 -13.13 7.95 -0.73
C LYS A 75 -12.33 9.03 -0.01
N LEU A 76 -11.45 8.63 0.90
CA LEU A 76 -10.61 9.54 1.70
C LEU A 76 -9.23 9.68 1.05
N CYS A 77 -8.55 8.55 0.82
CA CYS A 77 -7.22 8.48 0.21
C CYS A 77 -7.14 7.27 -0.74
N PRO A 78 -6.22 7.25 -1.72
CA PRO A 78 -5.91 6.04 -2.46
C PRO A 78 -5.53 4.88 -1.55
N VAL A 79 -5.87 3.66 -1.97
CA VAL A 79 -5.60 2.43 -1.22
C VAL A 79 -4.60 1.59 -1.98
N TRP A 80 -3.56 1.18 -1.28
CA TRP A 80 -2.48 0.33 -1.74
C TRP A 80 -2.57 -1.01 -1.02
N LEU A 81 -2.42 -2.11 -1.76
CA LEU A 81 -2.27 -3.44 -1.18
C LEU A 81 -0.78 -3.69 -0.89
N ASP A 82 -0.46 -4.03 0.35
CA ASP A 82 0.87 -4.41 0.79
C ASP A 82 1.05 -5.93 0.85
N ASP A 83 2.31 -6.36 0.74
CA ASP A 83 2.76 -7.75 0.87
C ASP A 83 2.08 -8.76 -0.10
N PHE A 84 1.74 -8.34 -1.33
CA PHE A 84 1.14 -9.24 -2.32
C PHE A 84 2.09 -10.39 -2.67
N GLY A 85 1.60 -11.62 -2.48
CA GLY A 85 2.37 -12.84 -2.75
C GLY A 85 2.88 -13.54 -1.49
N SER A 86 2.62 -12.98 -0.29
CA SER A 86 2.93 -13.63 0.98
C SER A 86 2.00 -14.81 1.33
N GLY A 87 0.93 -15.01 0.54
CA GLY A 87 0.15 -16.25 0.50
C GLY A 87 -1.27 -16.16 1.08
N LEU A 88 -1.73 -14.95 1.44
CA LEU A 88 -3.02 -14.70 2.07
C LEU A 88 -3.98 -13.89 1.19
N THR A 89 -3.49 -13.19 0.17
CA THR A 89 -4.32 -12.55 -0.85
C THR A 89 -4.32 -13.32 -2.17
N SER A 90 -5.51 -13.50 -2.73
CA SER A 90 -5.70 -14.15 -4.04
C SER A 90 -5.99 -13.13 -5.14
N LEU A 91 -5.85 -13.56 -6.39
CA LEU A 91 -6.25 -12.77 -7.56
C LEU A 91 -7.72 -12.34 -7.50
N THR A 92 -8.58 -13.15 -6.87
CA THR A 92 -9.99 -12.81 -6.66
C THR A 92 -10.15 -11.57 -5.79
N ILE A 93 -9.32 -11.40 -4.75
CA ILE A 93 -9.40 -10.24 -3.87
C ILE A 93 -8.99 -8.95 -4.60
N ILE A 94 -7.89 -8.98 -5.36
CA ILE A 94 -7.46 -7.83 -6.14
C ILE A 94 -8.36 -7.53 -7.35
N ASP A 95 -9.17 -8.49 -7.80
CA ASP A 95 -10.22 -8.28 -8.81
C ASP A 95 -11.49 -7.64 -8.21
N MET A 96 -11.74 -7.86 -6.91
CA MET A 96 -12.92 -7.31 -6.22
C MET A 96 -12.79 -5.83 -5.85
N PHE A 97 -11.59 -5.26 -5.92
CA PHE A 97 -11.32 -3.89 -5.50
C PHE A 97 -10.26 -3.22 -6.38
N ASN A 98 -10.50 -1.97 -6.77
CA ASN A 98 -9.59 -1.20 -7.61
C ASN A 98 -8.49 -0.53 -6.78
N PHE A 99 -7.41 -1.27 -6.51
CA PHE A 99 -6.23 -0.74 -5.84
C PHE A 99 -5.49 0.25 -6.73
N GLU A 100 -5.02 1.36 -6.14
CA GLU A 100 -4.14 2.26 -6.89
C GLU A 100 -2.76 1.63 -7.09
N CYS A 101 -2.23 1.03 -6.03
CA CYS A 101 -0.96 0.32 -6.03
C CYS A 101 -1.11 -1.09 -5.46
N ILE A 102 -0.39 -2.04 -6.04
CA ILE A 102 -0.12 -3.33 -5.41
C ILE A 102 1.39 -3.46 -5.23
N LYS A 103 1.82 -3.76 -4.01
CA LYS A 103 3.22 -3.97 -3.64
C LYS A 103 3.50 -5.47 -3.65
N ILE A 104 4.45 -5.91 -4.48
CA ILE A 104 4.92 -7.29 -4.52
C ILE A 104 5.85 -7.50 -3.33
N ASP A 105 5.52 -8.50 -2.51
CA ASP A 105 6.32 -8.90 -1.36
C ASP A 105 7.76 -9.28 -1.78
N LYS A 106 8.72 -8.97 -0.91
CA LYS A 106 10.14 -9.20 -1.16
C LYS A 106 10.47 -10.69 -1.30
N ASP A 107 9.84 -11.56 -0.51
CA ASP A 107 10.19 -12.98 -0.45
C ASP A 107 9.62 -13.64 -1.72
N TYR A 108 8.39 -13.27 -2.11
CA TYR A 108 7.82 -13.66 -3.40
C TYR A 108 8.66 -13.17 -4.59
N PHE A 109 9.16 -11.92 -4.55
CA PHE A 109 10.05 -11.41 -5.59
C PHE A 109 11.36 -12.21 -5.70
N TRP A 110 11.95 -12.63 -4.58
CA TRP A 110 13.20 -13.39 -4.56
C TRP A 110 13.04 -14.84 -5.02
N GLU A 111 11.83 -15.40 -4.94
CA GLU A 111 11.54 -16.74 -5.46
C GLU A 111 11.49 -16.78 -7.00
N ILE A 112 11.30 -15.65 -7.67
CA ILE A 112 11.22 -15.58 -9.14
C ILE A 112 12.58 -15.88 -9.77
N GLN A 113 12.64 -16.96 -10.55
CA GLN A 113 13.92 -17.50 -11.06
C GLN A 113 14.33 -16.91 -12.42
N SER A 114 13.41 -16.23 -13.11
CA SER A 114 13.66 -15.71 -14.45
C SER A 114 13.00 -14.36 -14.73
N GLU A 115 13.60 -13.60 -15.64
CA GLU A 115 13.08 -12.31 -16.09
C GLU A 115 11.71 -12.45 -16.79
N SER A 116 11.49 -13.53 -17.55
CA SER A 116 10.21 -13.79 -18.20
C SER A 116 9.09 -14.07 -17.20
N GLU A 117 9.37 -14.87 -16.16
CA GLU A 117 8.44 -15.11 -15.05
C GLU A 117 8.13 -13.81 -14.31
N PHE A 118 9.15 -13.01 -14.03
CA PHE A 118 8.98 -11.70 -13.41
C PHE A 118 8.02 -10.82 -14.21
N PHE A 119 8.25 -10.65 -15.52
CA PHE A 119 7.37 -9.84 -16.36
C PHE A 119 5.95 -10.41 -16.44
N ASN A 120 5.78 -11.73 -16.43
CA ASN A 120 4.45 -12.34 -16.40
C ASN A 120 3.70 -11.99 -15.11
N VAL A 121 4.36 -12.08 -13.95
CA VAL A 121 3.78 -11.69 -12.65
C VAL A 121 3.42 -10.21 -12.67
N ILE A 122 4.35 -9.33 -13.05
CA ILE A 122 4.10 -7.88 -13.08
C ILE A 122 2.98 -7.51 -14.03
N ASN A 123 2.97 -8.03 -15.26
CA ASN A 123 1.92 -7.71 -16.23
C ASN A 123 0.54 -8.19 -15.75
N LYS A 124 0.50 -9.34 -15.09
CA LYS A 124 -0.72 -9.87 -14.49
C LYS A 124 -1.23 -8.97 -13.38
N VAL A 125 -0.40 -8.65 -12.38
CA VAL A 125 -0.80 -7.78 -11.26
C VAL A 125 -1.15 -6.38 -11.73
N LYS A 126 -0.38 -5.84 -12.69
CA LYS A 126 -0.63 -4.52 -13.30
C LYS A 126 -1.99 -4.43 -14.01
N SER A 127 -2.58 -5.55 -14.44
CA SER A 127 -3.94 -5.52 -15.00
C SER A 127 -5.03 -5.19 -13.97
N TYR A 128 -4.71 -5.25 -12.67
CA TYR A 128 -5.62 -4.97 -11.55
C TYR A 128 -5.34 -3.65 -10.83
N CYS A 129 -4.31 -2.87 -11.22
CA CYS A 129 -3.92 -1.66 -10.50
C CYS A 129 -3.25 -0.61 -11.38
N ASN A 130 -3.19 0.64 -10.91
CA ASN A 130 -2.58 1.74 -11.66
C ASN A 130 -1.06 1.66 -11.67
N PHE A 131 -0.42 1.14 -10.63
CA PHE A 131 1.02 0.86 -10.60
C PHE A 131 1.38 -0.26 -9.64
N VAL A 132 2.55 -0.83 -9.87
CA VAL A 132 3.11 -1.92 -9.06
C VAL A 132 4.40 -1.40 -8.44
N ILE A 133 4.60 -1.69 -7.17
CA ILE A 133 5.88 -1.50 -6.48
C ILE A 133 6.42 -2.89 -6.18
N VAL A 134 7.73 -3.08 -6.35
CA VAL A 134 8.39 -4.34 -6.00
C VAL A 134 9.29 -4.06 -4.81
N GLU A 135 9.05 -4.77 -3.71
CA GLU A 135 9.89 -4.69 -2.52
C GLU A 135 11.13 -5.60 -2.62
N GLY A 136 12.11 -5.40 -1.75
CA GLY A 136 13.29 -6.27 -1.70
C GLY A 136 14.28 -6.11 -2.86
N VAL A 137 14.27 -4.97 -3.55
CA VAL A 137 15.24 -4.64 -4.60
C VAL A 137 16.57 -4.24 -3.97
N GLU A 138 17.56 -5.12 -4.04
CA GLU A 138 18.87 -4.94 -3.40
C GLU A 138 20.00 -4.66 -4.39
N THR A 139 19.88 -5.08 -5.66
CA THR A 139 20.95 -4.93 -6.66
C THR A 139 20.63 -3.86 -7.71
N ILE A 140 21.69 -3.35 -8.36
CA ILE A 140 21.55 -2.38 -9.46
C ILE A 140 20.90 -3.04 -10.68
N GLU A 141 21.19 -4.32 -10.90
CA GLU A 141 20.61 -5.14 -11.95
C GLU A 141 19.09 -5.23 -11.77
N GLN A 142 18.61 -5.49 -10.55
CA GLN A 142 17.18 -5.49 -10.25
C GLN A 142 16.57 -4.11 -10.54
N LYS A 143 17.19 -3.00 -10.12
CA LYS A 143 16.69 -1.62 -10.36
C LYS A 143 16.51 -1.24 -11.83
N LYS A 144 17.22 -1.90 -12.76
CA LYS A 144 17.06 -1.63 -14.21
C LYS A 144 15.71 -2.11 -14.74
N ILE A 145 14.98 -2.91 -13.99
CA ILE A 145 13.63 -3.34 -14.36
C ILE A 145 12.67 -2.15 -14.24
N LYS A 146 12.16 -1.71 -15.40
CA LYS A 146 11.39 -0.48 -15.65
C LYS A 146 10.12 -0.28 -14.79
N TYR A 147 9.74 -1.26 -13.98
CA TYR A 147 8.54 -1.26 -13.15
C TYR A 147 8.83 -1.01 -11.66
N ILE A 148 10.10 -0.87 -11.27
CA ILE A 148 10.48 -0.54 -9.89
C ILE A 148 10.37 0.97 -9.70
N LEU A 149 9.20 1.43 -9.27
CA LEU A 149 9.02 2.78 -8.77
C LEU A 149 9.48 2.82 -7.31
N LEU A 150 10.58 3.52 -7.05
CA LEU A 150 11.06 3.80 -5.70
C LEU A 150 10.45 5.13 -5.23
N LEU A 151 9.68 5.10 -4.14
CA LEU A 151 9.89 5.99 -2.99
C LEU A 151 9.02 5.57 -1.79
N ILE A 152 9.71 5.00 -0.81
CA ILE A 152 9.35 4.97 0.61
C ILE A 152 9.52 6.39 1.16
N ALA A 153 8.53 6.88 1.91
CA ALA A 153 8.67 8.05 2.77
C ALA A 153 8.37 7.67 4.23
N LEU A 154 9.42 7.23 4.91
CA LEU A 154 9.74 7.38 6.35
C LEU A 154 8.65 7.08 7.40
N ALA A 155 8.78 5.90 8.03
CA ALA A 155 8.60 5.73 9.47
C ALA A 155 9.59 4.70 10.07
N ARG A 156 10.87 4.81 9.72
CA ARG A 156 11.97 4.19 10.48
C ARG A 156 13.07 5.21 10.73
N GLU A 157 12.79 6.14 11.63
CA GLU A 157 13.83 6.77 12.43
C GLU A 157 13.61 6.42 13.90
N GLY A 158 14.62 5.78 14.49
CA GLY A 158 14.88 5.79 15.93
C GLY A 158 14.39 4.58 16.72
N CYS A 159 15.20 3.52 16.74
CA CYS A 159 15.66 2.87 17.99
C CYS A 159 17.02 2.23 17.68
N GLY A 160 18.08 3.02 17.87
CA GLY A 160 19.36 2.48 18.36
C GLY A 160 19.33 2.40 19.87
#